data_AF-G1V7X8-F1
#
_entry.id   AF-G1V7X8-F1
#
_cell.length_a   1.000
_cell.length_b   1.000
_cell.length_c   1.000
_cell.angle_alpha   90.00
_cell.angle_beta   90.00
_cell.angle_gamma   90.00
#
_symmetry.space_group_name_H-M   'P 1'
#
loop_
_entity.id
_entity.type
_entity.pdbx_description
1 polymer ?
#
loop_
_entity_poly.entity_id
_entity_poly.type
_entity_poly.pdbx_seq_one_letter_code
_entity_poly.pdbx_strand_id
1 'polypeptide(L)'
;MLTYLKHMALAAAAALCVAPAAQAADQPQEWELINPTGEIEKVAVEPAKRITALEGKTIALRWNGKNNGDLVLDRLAELLAKKYPTAKVVKTYRDMADQNLNKISATQDESMRIVKAVASVRPDIVIASQAD
;
A
#
# COMPACT_ATOMS: atom_id res chain seq x y z
N MET A 1 -16.13 -32.51 -73.32
CA MET A 1 -16.13 -31.31 -72.44
C MET A 1 -17.19 -31.37 -71.34
N LEU A 2 -18.40 -31.90 -71.59
CA LEU A 2 -19.51 -31.92 -70.63
C LEU A 2 -19.38 -32.94 -69.47
N THR A 3 -18.64 -34.03 -69.67
CA THR A 3 -18.38 -35.07 -68.64
C THR A 3 -17.35 -34.63 -67.59
N TYR A 4 -16.32 -33.89 -68.00
CA TYR A 4 -15.31 -33.32 -67.10
C TYR A 4 -15.92 -32.29 -66.13
N LEU A 5 -16.88 -31.50 -66.61
CA LEU A 5 -17.56 -30.48 -65.81
C LEU A 5 -18.46 -31.09 -64.72
N LYS A 6 -19.10 -32.24 -64.99
CA LYS A 6 -19.88 -32.98 -63.99
C LYS A 6 -19.02 -33.59 -62.89
N HIS A 7 -17.80 -34.05 -63.22
CA HIS A 7 -16.89 -34.66 -62.24
C HIS A 7 -16.21 -33.59 -61.36
N MET A 8 -15.91 -32.41 -61.92
CA MET A 8 -15.45 -31.27 -61.12
C MET A 8 -16.55 -30.72 -60.18
N ALA A 9 -17.81 -30.69 -60.62
CA ALA A 9 -18.93 -30.26 -59.78
C ALA A 9 -19.19 -31.24 -58.61
N LEU A 10 -19.06 -32.55 -58.85
CA LEU A 10 -19.23 -33.57 -57.81
C LEU A 10 -18.06 -33.58 -56.81
N ALA A 11 -16.83 -33.35 -57.28
CA ALA A 11 -15.65 -33.22 -56.42
C ALA A 11 -15.68 -31.95 -55.56
N ALA A 12 -16.20 -30.83 -56.09
CA ALA A 12 -16.37 -29.59 -55.34
C ALA A 12 -17.48 -29.71 -54.27
N ALA A 13 -18.57 -30.43 -54.55
CA ALA A 13 -19.63 -30.68 -53.58
C ALA A 13 -19.18 -31.64 -52.45
N ALA A 14 -18.36 -32.65 -52.77
CA ALA A 14 -17.80 -33.55 -51.76
C ALA A 14 -16.76 -32.86 -50.86
N ALA A 15 -15.97 -31.91 -51.39
CA ALA A 15 -14.98 -31.16 -50.62
C ALA A 15 -15.60 -30.14 -49.63
N LEU A 16 -16.82 -29.65 -49.91
CA LEU A 16 -17.54 -28.72 -49.03
C LEU A 16 -18.23 -29.40 -47.83
N CYS A 17 -18.39 -30.72 -47.84
CA CYS A 17 -19.04 -31.48 -46.76
C CYS A 17 -18.07 -32.03 -45.71
N VAL A 18 -16.75 -31.83 -45.85
CA VAL A 18 -15.73 -32.33 -44.91
C VAL A 18 -14.98 -31.20 -44.22
N ALA A 19 -15.50 -29.98 -44.21
CA ALA A 19 -15.02 -28.99 -43.26
C ALA A 19 -15.30 -29.56 -41.85
N PRO A 20 -14.28 -29.85 -41.02
CA PRO A 20 -14.55 -30.10 -39.63
C PRO A 20 -15.20 -28.81 -39.14
N ALA A 21 -16.44 -28.90 -38.68
CA ALA A 21 -17.00 -27.88 -37.84
C ALA A 21 -16.03 -27.81 -36.65
N ALA A 22 -15.11 -26.85 -36.69
CA ALA A 22 -14.38 -26.43 -35.53
C ALA A 22 -15.43 -25.75 -34.66
N GLN A 23 -16.29 -26.55 -34.01
CA GLN A 23 -16.83 -26.17 -32.74
C GLN A 23 -15.60 -25.92 -31.88
N ALA A 24 -15.21 -24.66 -31.76
CA ALA A 24 -14.43 -24.21 -30.63
C ALA A 24 -15.27 -24.59 -29.41
N ALA A 25 -15.01 -25.78 -28.86
CA ALA A 25 -15.59 -26.18 -27.61
C ALA A 25 -15.13 -25.12 -26.61
N ASP A 26 -16.10 -24.39 -26.05
CA ASP A 26 -15.83 -23.37 -25.06
C ASP A 26 -15.17 -24.10 -23.88
N GLN A 27 -13.86 -23.94 -23.75
CA GLN A 27 -13.10 -24.61 -22.71
C GLN A 27 -13.59 -24.07 -21.37
N PRO A 28 -13.79 -24.92 -20.35
CA PRO A 28 -14.25 -24.45 -19.06
C PRO A 28 -13.34 -23.34 -18.56
N GLN A 29 -13.86 -22.12 -18.44
CA GLN A 29 -13.08 -21.00 -17.96
C GLN A 29 -12.95 -21.11 -16.45
N GLU A 30 -11.72 -21.19 -15.96
CA GLU A 30 -11.43 -21.15 -14.54
C GLU A 30 -11.50 -19.70 -14.05
N TRP A 31 -12.40 -19.44 -13.11
CA TRP A 31 -12.56 -18.15 -12.46
C TRP A 31 -12.05 -18.24 -11.04
N GLU A 32 -11.11 -17.35 -10.69
CA GLU A 32 -10.73 -17.15 -9.30
C GLU A 32 -11.73 -16.20 -8.64
N LEU A 33 -12.46 -16.69 -7.64
CA LEU A 33 -13.32 -15.85 -6.81
C LEU A 33 -12.46 -15.04 -5.85
N ILE A 34 -12.18 -13.79 -6.19
CA ILE A 34 -11.55 -12.84 -5.28
C ILE A 34 -12.63 -12.32 -4.33
N ASN A 35 -12.39 -12.41 -3.01
CA ASN A 35 -13.26 -11.80 -2.02
C ASN A 35 -12.96 -10.29 -1.89
N PRO A 36 -13.87 -9.39 -2.30
CA PRO A 36 -13.64 -7.95 -2.23
C PRO A 36 -13.99 -7.34 -0.86
N THR A 37 -14.47 -8.12 0.12
CA THR A 37 -14.89 -7.57 1.42
C THR A 37 -13.73 -7.01 2.24
N GLY A 38 -12.48 -7.26 1.82
CA GLY A 38 -11.30 -6.72 2.49
C GLY A 38 -11.23 -7.18 3.93
N GLU A 39 -11.61 -8.43 4.21
CA GLU A 39 -11.49 -9.03 5.54
C GLU A 39 -10.02 -9.14 5.93
N ILE A 40 -9.53 -8.09 6.59
CA ILE A 40 -8.22 -8.06 7.20
C ILE A 40 -8.30 -8.89 8.47
N GLU A 41 -7.40 -9.86 8.62
CA GLU A 41 -7.21 -10.59 9.86
C GLU A 41 -7.02 -9.57 10.99
N LYS A 42 -8.02 -9.47 11.87
CA LYS A 42 -7.99 -8.56 13.02
C LYS A 42 -7.05 -9.15 14.06
N VAL A 43 -5.75 -8.91 13.89
CA VAL A 43 -4.78 -9.20 14.94
C VAL A 43 -5.12 -8.27 16.11
N ALA A 44 -5.64 -8.84 17.20
CA ALA A 44 -5.85 -8.10 18.43
C ALA A 44 -4.47 -7.69 18.97
N VAL A 45 -4.17 -6.39 18.91
CA VAL A 45 -2.95 -5.81 19.45
C VAL A 45 -3.29 -5.16 20.78
N GLU A 46 -2.58 -5.55 21.84
CA GLU A 46 -2.66 -4.86 23.13
C GLU A 46 -2.16 -3.42 22.97
N PRO A 47 -2.99 -2.40 23.26
CA PRO A 47 -2.57 -1.01 23.14
C PRO A 47 -1.37 -0.69 24.04
N ALA A 48 -0.50 0.21 23.57
CA ALA A 48 0.62 0.69 24.38
C ALA A 48 0.12 1.31 25.70
N LYS A 49 0.81 1.04 26.81
CA LYS A 49 0.48 1.61 28.12
C LYS A 49 0.51 3.14 28.05
N ARG A 50 -0.53 3.78 28.60
CA ARG A 50 -0.61 5.24 28.67
C ARG A 50 0.52 5.77 29.56
N ILE A 51 1.29 6.72 29.02
CA ILE A 51 2.26 7.48 29.80
C ILE A 51 1.55 8.52 30.68
N THR A 52 2.11 8.78 31.86
CA THR A 52 1.55 9.73 32.84
C THR A 52 2.28 11.07 32.89
N ALA A 53 3.51 11.13 32.36
CA ALA A 53 4.40 12.28 32.42
C ALA A 53 5.30 12.31 31.16
N LEU A 54 5.81 13.49 30.80
CA LEU A 54 6.68 13.69 29.62
C LEU A 54 8.12 14.03 30.00
N GLU A 55 8.37 14.28 31.27
CA GLU A 55 9.68 14.62 31.82
C GLU A 55 10.67 13.47 31.60
N GLY A 56 11.83 13.79 31.03
CA GLY A 56 12.86 12.79 30.69
C GLY A 56 12.49 11.84 29.55
N LYS A 57 11.33 12.01 28.91
CA LYS A 57 10.84 11.13 27.83
C LYS A 57 11.33 11.59 26.46
N THR A 58 11.47 10.63 25.54
CA THR A 58 11.74 10.91 24.13
C THR A 58 10.42 10.98 23.36
N ILE A 59 10.16 12.15 22.78
CA ILE A 59 8.97 12.44 21.97
C ILE A 59 9.41 12.52 20.51
N ALA A 60 8.95 11.59 19.67
CA ALA A 60 9.16 11.67 18.24
C ALA A 60 7.99 12.40 17.56
N LEU A 61 8.30 13.42 16.78
CA LEU A 61 7.34 14.14 15.95
C LEU A 61 7.42 13.63 14.52
N ARG A 62 6.31 13.07 14.01
CA ARG A 62 6.23 12.46 12.68
C ARG A 62 5.28 13.23 11.77
N TRP A 63 5.67 13.39 10.51
CA TRP A 63 4.87 14.03 9.46
C TRP A 63 4.86 13.15 8.21
N ASN A 64 3.76 13.16 7.46
CA ASN A 64 3.60 12.42 6.19
C ASN A 64 3.72 13.30 4.94
N GLY A 65 4.15 14.56 5.07
CA GLY A 65 4.37 15.47 3.95
C GLY A 65 3.16 16.31 3.56
N LYS A 66 2.03 16.16 4.25
CA LYS A 66 0.81 16.95 4.00
C LYS A 66 0.97 18.41 4.42
N ASN A 67 0.38 19.32 3.66
CA ASN A 67 0.59 20.77 3.78
C ASN A 67 0.63 21.28 5.24
N ASN A 68 1.68 22.06 5.55
CA ASN A 68 1.86 22.76 6.82
C ASN A 68 1.93 21.87 8.07
N GLY A 69 2.09 20.55 7.93
CA GLY A 69 2.26 19.67 9.09
C GLY A 69 3.56 19.94 9.84
N ASP A 70 4.62 20.35 9.14
CA ASP A 70 5.86 20.84 9.74
C ASP A 70 5.64 22.11 10.59
N LEU A 71 4.86 23.08 10.13
CA LEU A 71 4.62 24.32 10.88
C LEU A 71 3.93 24.03 12.23
N VAL A 72 2.94 23.14 12.22
CA VAL A 72 2.25 22.71 13.44
C VAL A 72 3.20 21.96 14.38
N LEU A 73 3.97 21.01 13.84
CA LEU A 73 4.89 20.20 14.64
C LEU A 73 6.09 21.01 15.16
N ASP A 74 6.57 21.98 14.40
CA ASP A 74 7.62 22.89 14.84
C ASP A 74 7.14 23.74 16.00
N ARG A 75 5.93 24.31 15.90
CA ARG A 75 5.35 25.06 17.01
C ARG A 75 5.10 24.19 18.23
N LEU A 76 4.64 22.96 18.03
CA LEU A 76 4.47 21.99 19.12
C LEU A 76 5.81 21.68 19.81
N ALA A 77 6.88 21.47 19.04
CA ALA A 77 8.21 21.22 19.58
C ALA A 77 8.70 22.35 20.49
N GLU A 78 8.50 23.61 20.08
CA GLU A 78 8.85 24.78 20.90
C GLU A 78 8.08 24.80 22.23
N LEU A 79 6.78 24.54 22.18
CA LEU A 79 5.93 24.51 23.36
C LEU A 79 6.30 23.36 24.31
N LEU A 80 6.62 22.19 23.75
CA LEU A 80 7.07 21.02 24.51
C LEU A 80 8.41 21.29 25.19
N ALA A 81 9.39 21.87 24.47
CA ALA A 81 10.69 22.22 25.03
C ALA A 81 10.56 23.26 26.16
N LYS A 82 9.62 24.21 26.04
CA LYS A 82 9.36 25.21 27.10
C LYS A 82 8.70 24.59 28.34
N LYS A 83 7.72 23.70 28.15
CA LYS A 83 6.93 23.13 29.26
C LYS A 83 7.63 21.96 29.94
N TYR A 84 8.35 21.14 29.18
CA TYR A 84 9.04 19.93 29.63
C TYR A 84 10.50 19.98 29.18
N PRO A 85 11.35 20.80 29.81
CA PRO A 85 12.73 21.01 29.37
C PRO A 85 13.61 19.76 29.46
N THR A 86 13.20 18.76 30.26
CA THR A 86 13.88 17.47 30.36
C THR A 86 13.43 16.46 29.30
N ALA A 87 12.36 16.75 28.55
CA ALA A 87 11.91 15.89 27.46
C ALA A 87 12.79 16.09 26.23
N LYS A 88 13.16 14.99 25.57
CA LYS A 88 13.90 15.00 24.31
C LYS A 88 12.90 14.99 23.15
N VAL A 89 12.80 16.09 22.41
CA VAL A 89 11.97 16.17 21.21
C VAL A 89 12.81 15.84 19.97
N VAL A 90 12.38 14.89 19.16
CA VAL A 90 13.04 14.48 17.90
C VAL A 90 12.08 14.75 16.74
N LYS A 91 12.48 15.59 15.79
CA LYS A 91 11.69 15.91 14.59
C LYS A 91 12.10 14.98 13.46
N THR A 92 11.44 13.83 13.31
CA THR A 92 11.90 12.79 12.37
C THR A 92 11.89 13.23 10.91
N TYR A 93 11.02 14.20 10.56
CA TYR A 93 10.95 14.79 9.22
C TYR A 93 12.08 15.78 8.92
N ARG A 94 12.87 16.18 9.91
CA ARG A 94 14.00 17.12 9.79
C ARG A 94 15.32 16.48 10.20
N ASP A 95 15.35 15.89 11.39
CA ASP A 95 16.54 15.30 11.99
C ASP A 95 16.96 13.98 11.31
N MET A 96 16.07 13.41 10.49
CA MET A 96 16.30 12.20 9.69
C MET A 96 15.90 12.43 8.22
N ALA A 97 16.17 13.64 7.70
CA ALA A 97 15.79 14.03 6.34
C ALA A 97 16.41 13.13 5.26
N ASP A 98 17.61 12.59 5.51
CA ASP A 98 18.31 11.61 4.68
C ASP A 98 17.52 10.31 4.47
N GLN A 99 16.64 9.97 5.42
CA GLN A 99 15.84 8.74 5.37
C GLN A 99 14.49 8.91 4.67
N ASN A 100 14.16 10.12 4.19
CA ASN A 100 12.93 10.42 3.44
C ASN A 100 11.67 9.85 4.13
N LEU A 101 11.50 10.19 5.40
CA LEU A 101 10.38 9.70 6.23
C LEU A 101 9.11 10.53 6.06
N ASN A 102 9.22 11.71 5.45
CA ASN A 102 8.15 12.68 5.30
C ASN A 102 7.25 12.38 4.10
N LYS A 103 6.60 11.21 4.12
CA LYS A 103 5.74 10.75 3.03
C LYS A 103 4.62 9.85 3.53
N ILE A 104 3.63 9.67 2.67
CA ILE A 104 2.62 8.62 2.80
C ILE A 104 3.28 7.28 2.43
N SER A 105 3.09 6.26 3.26
CA SER A 105 3.48 4.90 2.92
C SER A 105 2.37 4.26 2.08
N ALA A 106 2.66 4.05 0.79
CA ALA A 106 1.72 3.41 -0.14
C ALA A 106 1.75 1.87 -0.07
N THR A 107 2.74 1.29 0.62
CA THR A 107 2.94 -0.16 0.75
C THR A 107 3.28 -0.53 2.19
N GLN A 108 3.04 -1.80 2.54
CA GLN A 108 3.38 -2.34 3.86
C GLN A 108 4.90 -2.27 4.13
N ASP A 109 5.73 -2.61 3.15
CA ASP A 109 7.19 -2.56 3.29
C ASP A 109 7.69 -1.15 3.59
N GLU A 110 7.11 -0.14 2.93
CA GLU A 110 7.46 1.26 3.18
C GLU A 110 6.99 1.71 4.56
N SER A 111 5.79 1.30 4.98
CA SER A 111 5.31 1.52 6.35
C SER A 111 6.28 0.93 7.37
N MET A 112 6.73 -0.30 7.16
CA MET A 112 7.67 -0.99 8.05
C MET A 112 9.05 -0.33 8.07
N ARG A 113 9.54 0.16 6.92
CA ARG A 113 10.80 0.92 6.85
C ARG A 113 10.71 2.20 7.69
N ILE A 114 9.64 2.97 7.51
CA ILE A 114 9.40 4.21 8.27
C ILE A 114 9.27 3.91 9.76
N VAL A 115 8.51 2.88 10.14
CA VAL A 115 8.36 2.47 11.55
C VAL A 115 9.71 2.08 12.16
N LYS A 116 10.56 1.31 11.45
CA LYS A 116 11.91 0.96 11.92
C LYS A 116 12.79 2.19 12.11
N ALA A 117 12.74 3.15 11.19
CA ALA A 117 13.46 4.40 11.31
C ALA A 117 12.99 5.20 12.54
N VAL A 118 11.68 5.39 12.71
CA VAL A 118 11.12 6.09 13.88
C VAL A 118 11.44 5.33 15.18
N ALA A 119 11.44 4.00 15.18
CA ALA A 119 11.81 3.20 16.35
C ALA A 119 13.29 3.35 16.74
N SER A 120 14.18 3.65 15.78
CA SER A 120 15.62 3.80 16.04
C SER A 120 15.97 4.92 17.01
N VAL A 121 15.11 5.95 17.11
CA VAL A 121 15.27 7.04 18.08
C VAL A 121 14.72 6.72 19.46
N ARG A 122 14.21 5.48 19.66
CA ARG A 122 13.64 4.96 20.91
C ARG A 122 12.61 5.91 21.53
N PRO A 123 11.54 6.28 20.80
CA PRO A 123 10.52 7.17 21.34
C PRO A 123 9.71 6.48 22.44
N ASP A 124 9.44 7.20 23.53
CA ASP A 124 8.43 6.82 24.51
C ASP A 124 7.01 7.12 23.99
N ILE A 125 6.89 8.14 23.14
CA ILE A 125 5.65 8.51 22.45
C ILE A 125 5.94 9.09 21.07
N VAL A 126 5.07 8.77 20.12
CA VAL A 126 5.06 9.38 18.79
C VAL A 126 3.84 10.30 18.70
N ILE A 127 4.06 11.57 18.35
CA ILE A 127 2.99 12.50 18.00
C ILE A 127 3.09 12.74 16.51
N ALA A 128 2.06 12.33 15.78
CA ALA A 128 2.06 12.42 14.33
C ALA A 128 1.06 13.46 13.84
N SER A 129 1.48 14.29 12.89
CA SER A 129 0.56 15.07 12.04
C SER A 129 0.29 14.24 10.78
N GLN A 130 -0.89 13.62 10.74
CA GLN A 130 -1.42 12.86 9.62
C GLN A 130 -2.74 13.53 9.26
N ALA A 131 -2.78 14.26 8.15
CA ALA A 131 -4.03 14.79 7.62
C ALA A 131 -4.38 14.01 6.35
N ASP A 132 -5.59 13.48 6.26
CA ASP A 132 -6.18 13.07 4.98
C ASP A 132 -6.92 14.25 4.36
#